data_AF-A0A5J4Q278-F1
#
_entry.id   AF-A0A5J4Q278-F1
#
_cell.length_a   1.000
_cell.length_b   1.000
_cell.length_c   1.000
_cell.angle_alpha   90.00
_cell.angle_beta   90.00
_cell.angle_gamma   90.00
#
_symmetry.space_group_name_H-M   'P 1'
#
loop_
_entity.id
_entity.type
_entity.pdbx_description
1 polymer ?
#
loop_
_entity_poly.entity_id
_entity_poly.type
_entity_poly.pdbx_seq_one_letter_code
_entity_poly.pdbx_strand_id
1 'polypeptide(L)'
;MESQVRIGGEQALSQLWEKARLFVTDEFLQPPVILRVEDSIIGTLGNFSASTGKAKSKKTFNVCAIVAAALRNSLILNYSASLPQDKRRILYADTEQSKFHCQRVLRRILQLLGLLTGSQSDTSEFLPLRRPDELFPCAEYSGQYAYPLYCVCEELSLDLWLENPTQIKYRSGFQRGKNDRLDAKKIAAYACKFVEKARLLRLPEKALETLKHLVNERDM
;
A
#
# COMPACT_ATOMS: atom_id res chain seq x y z
N MET A 1 33.61 -8.57 20.93
CA MET A 1 33.50 -7.10 20.95
C MET A 1 32.02 -6.79 20.77
N GLU A 2 31.31 -6.79 21.89
CA GLU A 2 29.86 -6.61 21.94
C GLU A 2 29.52 -5.18 21.50
N SER A 3 28.73 -5.09 20.45
CA SER A 3 28.18 -3.85 19.95
C SER A 3 27.19 -3.29 20.98
N GLN A 4 27.61 -2.23 21.66
CA GLN A 4 26.80 -1.41 22.54
C GLN A 4 25.53 -0.95 21.81
N VAL A 5 24.41 -1.59 22.11
CA VAL A 5 23.08 -1.10 21.78
C VAL A 5 22.81 0.13 22.66
N ARG A 6 22.57 1.25 22.00
CA ARG A 6 22.47 2.60 22.56
C ARG A 6 21.45 2.69 23.70
N ILE A 7 21.91 3.18 24.85
CA ILE A 7 21.17 3.44 26.11
C ILE A 7 20.19 4.64 26.00
N GLY A 8 19.86 5.10 24.79
CA GLY A 8 18.97 6.25 24.54
C GLY A 8 17.46 5.91 24.48
N GLY A 9 17.10 4.62 24.51
CA GLY A 9 15.73 4.15 24.28
C GLY A 9 14.80 4.29 25.49
N GLU A 10 15.29 4.02 26.71
CA GLU A 10 14.44 3.98 27.91
C GLU A 10 13.95 5.36 28.32
N GLN A 11 14.83 6.37 28.34
CA GLN A 11 14.43 7.75 28.65
C GLN A 11 13.45 8.33 27.61
N ALA A 12 13.62 7.99 26.32
CA ALA A 12 12.71 8.40 25.27
C ALA A 12 11.34 7.72 25.40
N LEU A 13 11.31 6.44 25.79
CA LEU A 13 10.07 5.69 26.02
C LEU A 13 9.30 6.24 27.23
N SER A 14 9.98 6.53 28.34
CA SER A 14 9.37 7.15 29.53
C SER A 14 8.76 8.51 29.21
N GLN A 15 9.45 9.35 28.43
CA GLN A 15 8.91 10.65 28.00
C GLN A 15 7.69 10.52 27.08
N LEU A 16 7.70 9.56 26.15
CA LEU A 16 6.55 9.28 25.29
C LEU A 16 5.36 8.76 26.10
N TRP A 17 5.63 7.89 27.07
CA TRP A 17 4.62 7.35 27.97
C TRP A 17 3.97 8.44 28.81
N GLU A 18 4.76 9.34 29.40
CA GLU A 18 4.23 10.49 30.14
C GLU A 18 3.39 11.41 29.26
N LYS A 19 3.84 11.71 28.03
CA LYS A 19 3.09 12.54 27.07
C LYS A 19 1.80 11.89 26.55
N ALA A 20 1.72 10.56 26.57
CA ALA A 20 0.54 9.82 26.13
C ALA A 20 -0.51 9.64 27.24
N ARG A 21 -0.18 9.95 28.50
CA ARG A 21 -1.12 9.89 29.61
C ARG A 21 -2.13 11.02 29.51
N LEU A 22 -3.38 10.66 29.76
CA LEU A 22 -4.50 11.58 29.81
C LEU A 22 -5.08 11.53 31.21
N PHE A 23 -5.21 12.69 31.83
CA PHE A 23 -5.82 12.87 33.14
C PHE A 23 -7.17 13.54 32.99
N VAL A 24 -8.09 13.24 33.92
CA VAL A 24 -9.43 13.87 33.93
C VAL A 24 -9.35 15.38 34.15
N THR A 25 -8.26 15.85 34.75
CA THR A 25 -7.97 17.27 34.98
C THR A 25 -7.41 17.99 33.76
N ASP A 26 -7.11 17.27 32.67
CA ASP A 26 -6.55 17.89 31.47
C ASP A 26 -7.62 18.72 30.74
N GLU A 27 -7.25 19.93 30.36
CA GLU A 27 -8.11 20.82 29.57
C GLU A 27 -7.74 20.74 28.09
N PHE A 28 -8.70 20.37 27.25
CA PHE A 28 -8.52 20.31 25.81
C PHE A 28 -9.52 21.22 25.09
N LEU A 29 -9.04 21.94 24.08
CA LEU A 29 -9.90 22.68 23.17
C LEU A 29 -10.59 21.70 22.22
N GLN A 30 -11.88 21.93 21.95
CA GLN A 30 -12.59 21.13 20.95
C GLN A 30 -11.93 21.35 19.57
N PRO A 31 -11.61 20.26 18.84
CA PRO A 31 -10.94 20.39 17.56
C PRO A 31 -11.86 21.10 16.54
N PRO A 32 -11.35 22.06 15.75
CA PRO A 32 -12.14 22.78 14.77
C PRO A 32 -12.83 21.84 13.77
N VAL A 33 -14.11 22.07 13.50
CA VAL A 33 -14.85 21.33 12.47
C VAL A 33 -14.44 21.81 11.09
N ILE A 34 -13.94 20.89 10.26
CA ILE A 34 -13.44 21.21 8.91
C ILE A 34 -14.29 20.59 7.80
N LEU A 35 -15.08 19.55 8.10
CA LEU A 35 -15.92 18.84 7.13
C LEU A 35 -17.29 18.51 7.70
N ARG A 36 -18.33 18.83 6.94
CA ARG A 36 -19.74 18.52 7.23
C ARG A 36 -20.44 17.90 6.03
N VAL A 37 -21.44 17.08 6.30
CA VAL A 37 -22.45 16.64 5.34
C VAL A 37 -23.78 17.13 5.85
N GLU A 38 -24.37 18.09 5.15
CA GLU A 38 -25.56 18.81 5.65
C GLU A 38 -25.28 19.31 7.09
N ASP A 39 -26.08 18.89 8.06
CA ASP A 39 -25.93 19.28 9.47
C ASP A 39 -24.96 18.39 10.26
N SER A 40 -24.52 17.26 9.68
CA SER A 40 -23.68 16.27 10.35
C SER A 40 -22.19 16.59 10.23
N ILE A 41 -21.48 16.49 11.36
CA ILE A 41 -20.01 16.64 11.40
C ILE A 41 -19.37 15.32 10.98
N ILE A 42 -18.55 15.34 9.93
CA ILE A 42 -17.84 14.16 9.44
C ILE A 42 -16.32 14.25 9.58
N GLY A 43 -15.77 15.42 9.90
CA GLY A 43 -14.33 15.59 10.10
C GLY A 43 -13.97 16.84 10.89
N THR A 44 -13.06 16.67 11.84
CA THR A 44 -12.45 17.75 12.63
C THR A 44 -10.94 17.77 12.40
N LEU A 45 -10.32 18.93 12.59
CA LEU A 45 -8.90 19.13 12.34
C LEU A 45 -8.07 18.27 13.31
N GLY A 46 -7.11 17.51 12.76
CA GLY A 46 -6.21 16.66 13.54
C GLY A 46 -6.76 15.26 13.85
N ASN A 47 -7.97 14.94 13.39
CA ASN A 47 -8.61 13.63 13.62
C ASN A 47 -8.74 12.80 12.34
N PHE A 48 -9.05 11.52 12.52
CA PHE A 48 -9.33 10.58 11.44
C PHE A 48 -10.83 10.40 11.25
N SER A 49 -11.24 10.27 9.99
CA SER A 49 -12.60 9.93 9.59
C SER A 49 -12.59 8.73 8.67
N ALA A 50 -13.59 7.85 8.81
CA ALA A 50 -13.70 6.64 8.01
C ALA A 50 -15.06 6.58 7.30
N SER A 51 -15.04 6.29 5.99
CA SER A 51 -16.24 6.07 5.18
C SER A 51 -16.30 4.60 4.76
N THR A 52 -17.18 3.82 5.39
CA THR A 52 -17.35 2.38 5.10
C THR A 52 -18.58 2.13 4.21
N GLY A 53 -18.68 0.92 3.66
CA GLY A 53 -19.81 0.54 2.82
C GLY A 53 -19.54 -0.72 2.01
N LYS A 54 -20.61 -1.38 1.56
CA LYS A 54 -20.53 -2.61 0.75
C LYS A 54 -19.78 -2.39 -0.56
N ALA A 55 -19.38 -3.48 -1.22
CA ALA A 55 -18.85 -3.39 -2.58
C ALA A 55 -19.87 -2.67 -3.50
N LYS A 56 -19.37 -1.81 -4.40
CA LYS A 56 -20.19 -1.00 -5.32
C LYS A 56 -21.16 0.00 -4.65
N SER A 57 -21.03 0.28 -3.35
CA SER A 57 -21.85 1.28 -2.62
C SER A 57 -21.46 2.74 -2.90
N LYS A 58 -20.78 3.02 -4.02
CA LYS A 58 -20.35 4.38 -4.41
C LYS A 58 -19.39 5.09 -3.44
N LYS A 59 -18.60 4.36 -2.64
CA LYS A 59 -17.58 4.94 -1.74
C LYS A 59 -16.64 5.93 -2.45
N THR A 60 -16.13 5.55 -3.63
CA THR A 60 -15.25 6.42 -4.42
C THR A 60 -15.94 7.75 -4.78
N PHE A 61 -17.24 7.72 -5.10
CA PHE A 61 -18.00 8.94 -5.38
C PHE A 61 -18.14 9.81 -4.13
N ASN A 62 -18.40 9.21 -2.96
CA ASN A 62 -18.42 9.91 -1.67
C ASN A 62 -17.10 10.65 -1.42
N VAL A 63 -15.97 9.94 -1.57
CA VAL A 63 -14.64 10.55 -1.39
C VAL A 63 -14.38 11.65 -2.42
N CYS A 64 -14.79 11.49 -3.69
CA CYS A 64 -14.68 12.55 -4.70
C CYS A 64 -15.38 13.84 -4.26
N ALA A 65 -16.61 13.74 -3.72
CA ALA A 65 -17.37 14.91 -3.28
C ALA A 65 -16.71 15.62 -2.10
N ILE A 66 -16.22 14.86 -1.12
CA ILE A 66 -15.47 15.39 0.04
C ILE A 66 -14.20 16.12 -0.44
N VAL A 67 -13.41 15.49 -1.31
CA VAL A 67 -12.17 16.06 -1.83
C VAL A 67 -12.45 17.33 -2.63
N ALA A 68 -13.50 17.33 -3.46
CA ALA A 68 -13.90 18.53 -4.21
C ALA A 68 -14.34 19.67 -3.27
N ALA A 69 -15.15 19.40 -2.24
CA ALA A 69 -15.53 20.40 -1.24
C ALA A 69 -14.30 20.98 -0.54
N ALA A 70 -13.36 20.12 -0.14
CA ALA A 70 -12.13 20.51 0.54
C ALA A 70 -11.18 21.32 -0.36
N LEU A 71 -11.04 20.95 -1.64
CA LEU A 71 -10.22 21.71 -2.61
C LEU A 71 -10.80 23.11 -2.86
N ARG A 72 -12.12 23.20 -3.03
CA ARG A 72 -12.79 24.50 -3.21
C ARG A 72 -12.87 25.30 -1.91
N ASN A 73 -12.75 24.63 -0.78
CA ASN A 73 -13.00 25.17 0.55
C ASN A 73 -14.40 25.79 0.67
N SER A 74 -15.41 25.08 0.17
CA SER A 74 -16.80 25.53 0.13
C SER A 74 -17.77 24.35 0.08
N LEU A 75 -19.07 24.65 -0.07
CA LEU A 75 -20.08 23.65 -0.37
C LEU A 75 -19.89 23.07 -1.79
N ILE A 76 -19.82 21.74 -1.89
CA ILE A 76 -19.93 20.96 -3.13
C ILE A 76 -20.90 19.80 -2.88
N LEU A 77 -21.95 19.71 -3.70
CA LEU A 77 -23.09 18.82 -3.43
C LEU A 77 -23.60 19.07 -2.00
N ASN A 78 -23.64 18.03 -1.15
CA ASN A 78 -24.09 18.13 0.24
C ASN A 78 -22.90 18.25 1.23
N TYR A 79 -21.67 18.37 0.73
CA TYR A 79 -20.44 18.41 1.54
C TYR A 79 -19.95 19.84 1.68
N SER A 80 -19.78 20.31 2.91
CA SER A 80 -19.20 21.61 3.22
C SER A 80 -17.82 21.43 3.84
N ALA A 81 -16.84 22.17 3.33
CA ALA A 81 -15.48 22.18 3.86
C ALA A 81 -15.01 23.59 4.23
N SER A 82 -14.31 23.71 5.35
CA SER A 82 -13.74 24.96 5.85
C SER A 82 -12.38 24.71 6.51
N LEU A 83 -11.34 24.65 5.68
CA LEU A 83 -9.95 24.44 6.06
C LEU A 83 -9.22 25.79 6.30
N PRO A 84 -8.37 25.86 7.36
CA PRO A 84 -7.46 26.98 7.59
C PRO A 84 -6.58 27.29 6.38
N GLN A 85 -6.24 28.57 6.13
CA GLN A 85 -5.49 28.99 4.94
C GLN A 85 -4.13 28.31 4.78
N ASP A 86 -3.45 28.02 5.89
CA ASP A 86 -2.15 27.36 5.97
C ASP A 86 -2.22 25.83 5.78
N LYS A 87 -3.42 25.23 5.82
CA LYS A 87 -3.62 23.76 5.82
C LYS A 87 -4.58 23.30 4.72
N ARG A 88 -4.44 23.86 3.51
CA ARG A 88 -5.31 23.54 2.35
C ARG A 88 -4.72 22.56 1.34
N ARG A 89 -3.54 22.00 1.59
CA ARG A 89 -3.00 20.97 0.71
C ARG A 89 -3.73 19.65 0.92
N ILE A 90 -4.16 19.04 -0.19
CA ILE A 90 -4.88 17.77 -0.17
C ILE A 90 -4.05 16.71 -0.86
N LEU A 91 -3.80 15.63 -0.12
CA LEU A 91 -3.15 14.43 -0.62
C LEU A 91 -4.20 13.33 -0.82
N TYR A 92 -4.35 12.86 -2.05
CA TYR A 92 -5.21 11.72 -2.37
C TYR A 92 -4.36 10.50 -2.73
N ALA A 93 -4.52 9.40 -2.00
CA ALA A 93 -3.84 8.15 -2.30
C ALA A 93 -4.85 7.04 -2.64
N ASP A 94 -4.67 6.37 -3.77
CA ASP A 94 -5.47 5.20 -4.16
C ASP A 94 -4.60 3.95 -4.20
N THR A 95 -4.90 2.97 -3.36
CA THR A 95 -4.17 1.71 -3.28
C THR A 95 -4.84 0.56 -4.05
N GLU A 96 -6.06 0.75 -4.55
CA GLU A 96 -6.90 -0.33 -5.13
C GLU A 96 -7.02 -0.21 -6.65
N GLN A 97 -7.08 1.02 -7.17
CA GLN A 97 -7.43 1.30 -8.56
C GLN A 97 -6.21 1.47 -9.47
N SER A 98 -6.36 1.08 -10.73
CA SER A 98 -5.34 1.30 -11.76
C SER A 98 -5.22 2.78 -12.13
N LYS A 99 -4.08 3.17 -12.72
CA LYS A 99 -3.82 4.56 -13.16
C LYS A 99 -4.94 5.13 -14.04
N PHE A 100 -5.53 4.32 -14.92
CA PHE A 100 -6.67 4.74 -15.75
C PHE A 100 -7.90 5.12 -14.91
N HIS A 101 -8.25 4.31 -13.91
CA HIS A 101 -9.38 4.59 -13.03
C HIS A 101 -9.10 5.78 -12.12
N CYS A 102 -7.87 5.89 -11.60
CA CYS A 102 -7.39 7.06 -10.87
C CYS A 102 -7.54 8.36 -11.69
N GLN A 103 -7.14 8.35 -12.96
CA GLN A 103 -7.31 9.50 -13.84
C GLN A 103 -8.79 9.88 -14.03
N ARG A 104 -9.70 8.89 -14.13
CA ARG A 104 -11.15 9.15 -14.21
C ARG A 104 -11.70 9.75 -12.92
N VAL A 105 -11.20 9.32 -11.76
CA VAL A 105 -11.55 9.87 -10.45
C VAL A 105 -11.12 11.33 -10.38
N LEU A 106 -9.87 11.64 -10.77
CA LEU A 106 -9.36 13.02 -10.80
C LEU A 106 -10.19 13.91 -11.73
N ARG A 107 -10.49 13.46 -12.95
CA ARG A 107 -11.36 14.23 -13.87
C ARG A 107 -12.73 14.52 -13.26
N ARG A 108 -13.32 13.58 -12.54
CA ARG A 108 -14.60 13.78 -11.87
C ARG A 108 -14.51 14.83 -10.76
N ILE A 109 -13.43 14.84 -9.97
CA ILE A 109 -13.19 15.87 -8.96
C ILE A 109 -13.09 17.26 -9.61
N LEU A 110 -12.29 17.39 -10.69
CA LEU A 110 -12.16 18.65 -11.43
C LEU A 110 -13.50 19.12 -12.04
N GLN A 111 -14.31 18.20 -12.55
CA GLN A 111 -15.66 18.50 -13.02
C GLN A 111 -16.56 19.04 -11.90
N LEU A 112 -16.49 18.47 -10.69
CA LEU A 112 -17.24 19.00 -9.53
C LEU A 112 -16.80 20.41 -9.13
N LEU A 113 -15.53 20.76 -9.39
CA LEU A 113 -15.00 22.10 -9.16
C LEU A 113 -15.38 23.10 -10.26
N GLY A 114 -15.99 22.63 -11.36
CA GLY A 114 -16.27 23.47 -12.53
C GLY A 114 -15.02 23.86 -13.33
N LEU A 115 -13.89 23.18 -13.12
CA LEU A 115 -12.63 23.46 -13.81
C LEU A 115 -12.57 22.69 -15.14
N LEU A 116 -12.18 23.39 -16.21
CA LEU A 116 -11.82 22.74 -17.48
C LEU A 116 -10.57 21.88 -17.23
N THR A 117 -10.54 20.70 -17.85
CA THR A 117 -9.75 19.51 -17.47
C THR A 117 -8.22 19.63 -17.70
N GLY A 118 -7.67 20.85 -17.73
CA GLY A 118 -6.33 21.16 -18.21
C GLY A 118 -5.33 21.69 -17.18
N SER A 119 -5.73 22.20 -16.00
CA SER A 119 -4.78 22.61 -14.96
C SER A 119 -5.00 21.82 -13.67
N GLN A 120 -3.92 21.20 -13.17
CA GLN A 120 -3.88 20.74 -11.79
C GLN A 120 -3.57 21.94 -10.89
N SER A 121 -4.25 22.06 -9.76
CA SER A 121 -3.93 23.07 -8.74
C SER A 121 -2.72 22.65 -7.92
N ASP A 122 -1.81 23.57 -7.61
CA ASP A 122 -0.65 23.35 -6.72
C ASP A 122 -1.05 22.91 -5.30
N THR A 123 -2.34 23.03 -4.95
CA THR A 123 -2.92 22.66 -3.65
C THR A 123 -3.33 21.19 -3.57
N SER A 124 -3.13 20.38 -4.62
CA SER A 124 -3.54 18.98 -4.66
C SER A 124 -2.47 18.05 -5.22
N GLU A 125 -2.28 16.90 -4.60
CA GLU A 125 -1.42 15.83 -5.11
C GLU A 125 -2.20 14.50 -5.15
N PHE A 126 -2.11 13.79 -6.27
CA PHE A 126 -2.84 12.54 -6.50
C PHE A 126 -1.87 11.38 -6.75
N LEU A 127 -1.84 10.42 -5.82
CA LEU A 127 -0.91 9.30 -5.79
C LEU A 127 -1.63 7.96 -6.06
N PRO A 128 -1.58 7.44 -7.30
CA PRO A 128 -1.98 6.06 -7.56
C PRO A 128 -0.89 5.11 -7.03
N LEU A 129 -1.15 4.51 -5.87
CA LEU A 129 -0.23 3.61 -5.15
C LEU A 129 -0.49 2.13 -5.42
N ARG A 130 -1.50 1.79 -6.24
CA ARG A 130 -1.61 0.43 -6.76
C ARG A 130 -0.31 0.12 -7.50
N ARG A 131 0.40 -0.92 -7.05
CA ARG A 131 1.59 -1.42 -7.75
C ARG A 131 1.20 -1.67 -9.22
N PRO A 132 2.07 -1.30 -10.18
CA PRO A 132 1.76 -1.55 -11.58
C PRO A 132 1.45 -3.04 -11.76
N ASP A 133 0.77 -3.36 -12.85
CA ASP A 133 0.58 -4.73 -13.32
C ASP A 133 1.95 -5.31 -13.78
N GLU A 134 2.95 -5.29 -12.90
CA GLU A 134 4.26 -5.90 -13.06
C GLU A 134 4.03 -7.40 -13.11
N LEU A 135 4.16 -7.96 -14.31
CA LEU A 135 4.13 -9.39 -14.52
C LEU A 135 5.43 -9.96 -13.97
N PHE A 136 5.40 -10.44 -12.73
CA PHE A 136 6.48 -11.22 -12.17
C PHE A 136 6.14 -12.71 -12.15
N PRO A 137 7.04 -13.59 -12.61
CA PRO A 137 6.87 -15.02 -12.44
C PRO A 137 6.86 -15.39 -10.95
N CYS A 138 5.90 -16.25 -10.57
CA CYS A 138 5.90 -16.92 -9.28
C CYS A 138 6.20 -18.41 -9.49
N ALA A 139 7.16 -18.93 -8.77
CA ALA A 139 7.58 -20.31 -8.82
C ALA A 139 7.75 -20.89 -7.41
N GLU A 140 7.57 -22.20 -7.28
CA GLU A 140 7.89 -22.88 -6.03
C GLU A 140 9.39 -23.18 -5.93
N TYR A 141 9.95 -23.17 -4.72
CA TYR A 141 11.34 -23.54 -4.49
C TYR A 141 11.55 -25.04 -4.79
N SER A 142 12.25 -25.34 -5.88
CA SER A 142 12.57 -26.70 -6.35
C SER A 142 14.03 -27.12 -6.07
N GLY A 143 14.72 -26.43 -5.16
CA GLY A 143 16.13 -26.68 -4.87
C GLY A 143 17.05 -26.18 -5.99
N GLN A 144 18.03 -26.98 -6.38
CA GLN A 144 19.04 -26.62 -7.40
C GLN A 144 18.44 -26.23 -8.77
N TYR A 145 17.24 -26.70 -9.09
CA TYR A 145 16.56 -26.41 -10.35
C TYR A 145 15.95 -24.99 -10.41
N ALA A 146 15.92 -24.26 -9.29
CA ALA A 146 15.48 -22.88 -9.28
C ALA A 146 16.51 -21.92 -9.89
N TYR A 147 17.79 -22.30 -9.92
CA TYR A 147 18.88 -21.42 -10.38
C TYR A 147 18.80 -21.08 -11.87
N PRO A 148 18.58 -22.03 -12.81
CA PRO A 148 18.39 -21.69 -14.22
C PRO A 148 17.20 -20.76 -14.47
N LEU A 149 16.10 -20.94 -13.73
CA LEU A 149 14.93 -20.07 -13.82
C LEU A 149 15.27 -18.64 -13.37
N TYR A 150 16.07 -18.51 -12.32
CA TYR A 150 16.59 -17.22 -11.88
C TYR A 150 17.44 -16.54 -12.96
N CYS A 151 18.43 -17.23 -13.53
CA CYS A 151 19.32 -16.64 -14.52
C CYS A 151 18.55 -16.07 -15.71
N VAL A 152 17.54 -16.82 -16.20
CA VAL A 152 16.67 -16.34 -17.29
C VAL A 152 15.81 -15.15 -16.86
N CYS A 153 15.30 -15.13 -15.63
CA CYS A 153 14.56 -13.97 -15.12
C CYS A 153 15.45 -12.73 -14.99
N GLU A 154 16.70 -12.89 -14.55
CA GLU A 154 17.68 -11.80 -14.48
C GLU A 154 18.00 -11.24 -15.88
N GLU A 155 18.27 -12.11 -16.86
CA GLU A 155 18.51 -11.72 -18.26
C GLU A 155 17.32 -10.95 -18.86
N LEU A 156 16.09 -11.36 -18.52
CA LEU A 156 14.86 -10.73 -18.97
C LEU A 156 14.46 -9.50 -18.12
N SER A 157 15.24 -9.13 -17.10
CA SER A 157 14.91 -8.05 -16.15
C SER A 157 13.54 -8.23 -15.49
N LEU A 158 13.18 -9.48 -15.17
CA LEU A 158 11.96 -9.85 -14.47
C LEU A 158 12.26 -10.15 -12.99
N ASP A 159 11.52 -9.51 -12.10
CA ASP A 159 11.55 -9.86 -10.69
C ASP A 159 10.95 -11.27 -10.49
N LEU A 160 11.67 -12.18 -9.82
CA LEU A 160 11.19 -13.55 -9.58
C LEU A 160 10.69 -13.69 -8.14
N TRP A 161 9.45 -14.16 -7.96
CA TRP A 161 8.96 -14.60 -6.65
C TRP A 161 9.14 -16.09 -6.48
N LEU A 162 10.11 -16.48 -5.64
CA LEU A 162 10.34 -17.88 -5.29
C LEU A 162 9.69 -18.19 -3.93
N GLU A 163 8.63 -18.98 -3.95
CA GLU A 163 7.79 -19.28 -2.78
C GLU A 163 8.06 -20.67 -2.21
N ASN A 164 7.85 -20.84 -0.91
CA ASN A 164 8.00 -22.15 -0.28
C ASN A 164 6.87 -23.12 -0.71
N PRO A 165 7.17 -24.33 -1.21
CA PRO A 165 6.17 -25.31 -1.64
C PRO A 165 5.14 -25.64 -0.55
N THR A 166 5.55 -25.68 0.72
CA THR A 166 4.65 -25.94 1.84
C THR A 166 3.65 -24.80 2.05
N GLN A 167 4.05 -23.55 1.82
CA GLN A 167 3.14 -22.41 1.91
C GLN A 167 2.09 -22.42 0.80
N ILE A 168 2.52 -22.72 -0.43
CA ILE A 168 1.60 -22.87 -1.57
C ILE A 168 0.58 -23.97 -1.28
N LYS A 169 1.03 -25.13 -0.77
CA LYS A 169 0.17 -26.27 -0.42
C LYS A 169 -0.81 -25.94 0.71
N TYR A 170 -0.35 -25.29 1.78
CA TYR A 170 -1.19 -24.93 2.92
C TYR A 170 -2.29 -23.93 2.53
N ARG A 171 -1.94 -22.90 1.76
CA ARG A 171 -2.87 -21.81 1.41
C ARG A 171 -3.77 -22.11 0.20
N SER A 172 -3.36 -23.04 -0.66
CA SER A 172 -4.13 -23.46 -1.86
C SER A 172 -5.01 -24.68 -1.63
N GLY A 173 -4.92 -25.33 -0.46
CA GLY A 173 -5.58 -26.59 -0.17
C GLY A 173 -4.77 -27.80 -0.66
N PHE A 174 -4.81 -28.88 0.11
CA PHE A 174 -3.99 -30.07 -0.12
C PHE A 174 -4.48 -30.88 -1.33
N GLN A 175 -4.05 -30.50 -2.54
CA GLN A 175 -4.26 -31.28 -3.76
C GLN A 175 -3.06 -31.15 -4.71
N ARG A 176 -2.30 -32.23 -4.88
CA ARG A 176 -1.21 -32.32 -5.88
C ARG A 176 -1.82 -32.37 -7.29
N GLY A 177 -1.30 -31.59 -8.24
CA GLY A 177 -1.71 -31.69 -9.64
C GLY A 177 -1.23 -33.02 -10.23
N LYS A 178 -1.99 -33.54 -11.20
CA LYS A 178 -1.58 -34.73 -11.95
C LYS A 178 -0.58 -34.39 -13.08
N ASN A 179 -0.37 -33.10 -13.38
CA ASN A 179 0.56 -32.63 -14.41
C ASN A 179 1.10 -31.21 -14.08
N ASP A 180 2.24 -30.86 -14.68
CA ASP A 180 2.95 -29.59 -14.44
C ASP A 180 2.12 -28.36 -14.86
N ARG A 181 1.30 -28.50 -15.91
CA ARG A 181 0.41 -27.42 -16.38
C ARG A 181 -0.62 -27.03 -15.33
N LEU A 182 -1.20 -28.01 -14.63
CA LEU A 182 -2.16 -27.75 -13.56
C LEU A 182 -1.46 -27.16 -12.33
N ASP A 183 -0.23 -27.59 -12.03
CA ASP A 183 0.54 -27.03 -10.91
C ASP A 183 0.99 -25.59 -11.19
N ALA A 184 1.44 -25.27 -12.40
CA ALA A 184 1.72 -23.89 -12.82
C ALA A 184 0.48 -22.99 -12.69
N LYS A 185 -0.69 -23.48 -13.10
CA LYS A 185 -1.96 -22.73 -12.95
C LYS A 185 -2.33 -22.51 -11.47
N LYS A 186 -2.08 -23.48 -10.61
CA LYS A 186 -2.30 -23.35 -9.16
C LYS A 186 -1.36 -22.34 -8.54
N ILE A 187 -0.07 -22.39 -8.89
CA ILE A 187 0.93 -21.43 -8.43
C ILE A 187 0.56 -20.01 -8.89
N ALA A 188 0.14 -19.84 -10.14
CA ALA A 188 -0.35 -18.55 -10.63
C ALA A 188 -1.59 -18.06 -9.86
N ALA A 189 -2.57 -18.93 -9.60
CA ALA A 189 -3.75 -18.58 -8.80
C ALA A 189 -3.40 -18.21 -7.35
N TYR A 190 -2.45 -18.94 -6.74
CA TYR A 190 -1.88 -18.59 -5.44
C TYR A 190 -1.23 -17.21 -5.49
N ALA A 191 -0.38 -16.96 -6.48
CA ALA A 191 0.36 -15.71 -6.61
C ALA A 191 -0.57 -14.51 -6.76
N CYS A 192 -1.61 -14.61 -7.60
CA CYS A 192 -2.63 -13.57 -7.75
C CYS A 192 -3.37 -13.28 -6.43
N LYS A 193 -3.58 -14.30 -5.59
CA LYS A 193 -4.31 -14.16 -4.33
C LYS A 193 -3.48 -13.58 -3.20
N PHE A 194 -2.17 -13.80 -3.20
CA PHE A 194 -1.26 -13.43 -2.12
C PHE A 194 -0.13 -12.49 -2.57
N VAL A 195 -0.34 -11.78 -3.69
CA VAL A 195 0.61 -10.85 -4.32
C VAL A 195 1.16 -9.82 -3.33
N GLU A 196 0.36 -9.41 -2.34
CA GLU A 196 0.75 -8.45 -1.30
C GLU A 196 1.84 -8.98 -0.37
N LYS A 197 2.04 -10.31 -0.35
CA LYS A 197 3.06 -11.00 0.45
C LYS A 197 4.25 -11.44 -0.38
N ALA A 198 4.30 -11.07 -1.66
CA ALA A 198 5.37 -11.47 -2.56
C ALA A 198 6.73 -11.07 -1.99
N ARG A 199 7.63 -12.05 -1.90
CA ARG A 199 9.03 -11.86 -1.52
C ARG A 199 9.86 -12.09 -2.77
N LEU A 200 10.21 -10.98 -3.42
CA LEU A 200 11.05 -11.03 -4.61
C LEU A 200 12.44 -11.55 -4.22
N LEU A 201 12.93 -12.50 -5.00
CA LEU A 201 14.24 -13.10 -4.81
C LEU A 201 15.29 -12.02 -5.00
N ARG A 202 16.04 -11.73 -3.93
CA ARG A 202 17.28 -10.95 -4.01
C ARG A 202 18.43 -11.89 -3.77
N LEU A 203 19.20 -12.17 -4.82
CA LEU A 203 20.40 -12.94 -4.64
C LEU A 203 21.47 -12.11 -3.93
N PRO A 204 22.25 -12.74 -3.05
CA PRO A 204 23.51 -12.16 -2.63
C PRO A 204 24.46 -12.02 -3.83
N GLU A 205 25.37 -11.06 -3.80
CA GLU A 205 26.34 -10.81 -4.89
C GLU A 205 26.97 -12.10 -5.43
N LYS A 206 27.29 -12.15 -6.73
CA LYS A 206 27.88 -13.30 -7.44
C LYS A 206 28.97 -14.04 -6.65
N ALA A 207 29.76 -13.30 -5.85
CA ALA A 207 30.77 -13.85 -4.95
C ALA A 207 30.23 -14.87 -3.94
N LEU A 208 29.06 -14.64 -3.35
CA LEU A 208 28.44 -15.52 -2.35
C LEU A 208 27.85 -16.80 -2.96
N GLU A 209 27.44 -16.77 -4.23
CA GLU A 209 27.04 -17.98 -4.95
C GLU A 209 28.23 -18.86 -5.30
N THR A 210 29.32 -18.27 -5.80
CA THR A 210 30.57 -19.00 -6.03
C THR A 210 31.06 -19.64 -4.73
N LEU A 211 30.98 -18.91 -3.61
CA LEU A 211 31.40 -19.41 -2.30
C LEU A 211 30.51 -20.55 -1.80
N LYS A 212 29.19 -20.51 -2.01
CA LYS A 212 28.28 -21.62 -1.69
C LYS A 212 28.54 -22.87 -2.55
N HIS A 213 28.79 -22.68 -3.84
CA HIS A 213 29.16 -23.78 -4.72
C HIS A 213 30.47 -24.44 -4.27
N LEU A 214 31.50 -23.63 -3.99
CA LEU A 214 32.80 -24.12 -3.51
C LEU A 214 32.71 -24.82 -2.15
N VAL A 215 31.84 -24.36 -1.24
CA VAL A 215 31.61 -25.02 0.06
C VAL A 215 30.92 -26.37 -0.12
N ASN A 216 29.92 -26.47 -1.00
CA ASN A 216 29.27 -27.75 -1.30
C ASN A 216 30.21 -28.77 -1.95
N GLU A 217 31.16 -28.34 -2.79
CA GLU A 217 32.19 -29.21 -3.38
C GLU A 217 33.27 -29.64 -2.35
N ARG A 218 33.48 -28.84 -1.30
CA ARG A 218 34.44 -29.17 -0.22
C ARG A 218 33.88 -30.18 0.77
N ASP A 219 32.58 -30.15 0.99
CA ASP A 219 31.89 -31.02 1.95
C ASP A 219 31.38 -32.33 1.30
N MET A 220 31.66 -32.56 0.00
CA MET A 220 31.64 -33.87 -0.69
C MET A 220 32.98 -34.60 -0.52
#